data_AF-A0A4Z2HGT5-F1
#
_entry.id   AF-A0A4Z2HGT5-F1
#
_cell.length_a   1.000
_cell.length_b   1.000
_cell.length_c   1.000
_cell.angle_alpha   90.00
_cell.angle_beta   90.00
_cell.angle_gamma   90.00
#
_symmetry.space_group_name_H-M   'P 1'
#
loop_
_entity.id
_entity.type
_entity.pdbx_description
1 polymer ?
#
loop_
_entity_poly.entity_id
_entity_poly.type
_entity_poly.pdbx_seq_one_letter_code
_entity_poly.pdbx_strand_id
1 'polypeptide(L)'
;MCPQGKTSVQRSSYEPIWNEQLVFTELFPPLCKRLKVQIRDSDKVNDVAIGTHFVDLRKISNDGDKGFLPTLGPAWANMYGSTRQYTLIDEHQDLNEGLGEGVSFRARLLFSIAVEILDTTSPELLSSTEVQMESVSNISEVRRPTAGTAKCFWDIIVGV
;
A
#
# COMPACT_ATOMS: atom_id res chain seq x y z
N MET A 1 -4.13 -9.79 13.55
CA MET A 1 -4.18 -9.86 12.08
C MET A 1 -3.89 -8.44 11.60
N CYS A 2 -2.93 -8.21 10.69
CA CYS A 2 -2.72 -6.86 10.14
C CYS A 2 -3.87 -6.53 9.17
N PRO A 3 -4.30 -5.27 9.09
CA PRO A 3 -5.42 -4.90 8.25
C PRO A 3 -5.01 -4.93 6.78
N GLN A 4 -5.98 -5.09 5.89
CA GLN A 4 -5.76 -5.20 4.45
C GLN A 4 -6.80 -4.36 3.70
N GLY A 5 -6.38 -3.71 2.62
CA GLY A 5 -7.30 -3.04 1.70
C GLY A 5 -6.81 -3.15 0.25
N LYS A 6 -7.69 -2.81 -0.69
CA LYS A 6 -7.48 -2.94 -2.14
C LYS A 6 -8.02 -1.70 -2.88
N THR A 7 -7.50 -1.38 -4.06
CA THR A 7 -7.98 -0.34 -4.99
C THR A 7 -9.10 -0.93 -5.83
N SER A 8 -9.76 -0.08 -6.59
CA SER A 8 -10.36 -0.50 -7.85
C SER A 8 -9.38 -1.26 -8.76
N VAL A 9 -9.95 -2.13 -9.60
CA VAL A 9 -9.24 -2.85 -10.65
C VAL A 9 -9.21 -1.99 -11.91
N GLN A 10 -8.03 -1.78 -12.48
CA GLN A 10 -7.85 -0.98 -13.69
C GLN A 10 -7.64 -1.90 -14.88
N ARG A 11 -8.74 -2.25 -15.54
CA ARG A 11 -8.75 -3.26 -16.60
C ARG A 11 -7.98 -2.79 -17.83
N SER A 12 -7.22 -3.71 -18.43
CA SER A 12 -6.59 -3.53 -19.75
C SER A 12 -5.63 -2.33 -19.82
N SER A 13 -4.98 -1.98 -18.71
CA SER A 13 -4.00 -0.89 -18.66
C SER A 13 -2.61 -1.39 -18.24
N TYR A 14 -1.58 -0.95 -18.97
CA TYR A 14 -0.17 -1.15 -18.58
C TYR A 14 0.38 0.02 -17.75
N GLU A 15 -0.33 1.15 -17.73
CA GLU A 15 -0.04 2.35 -16.94
C GLU A 15 -1.29 2.74 -16.13
N PRO A 16 -1.74 1.87 -15.23
CA PRO A 16 -2.93 2.15 -14.43
C PRO A 16 -2.70 3.36 -13.51
N ILE A 17 -3.72 4.21 -13.45
CA ILE A 17 -3.75 5.39 -12.57
C ILE A 17 -4.95 5.21 -11.67
N TRP A 18 -4.70 4.97 -10.38
CA TRP A 18 -5.78 4.82 -9.41
C TRP A 18 -6.19 6.16 -8.82
N ASN A 19 -5.23 6.95 -8.36
CA ASN A 19 -5.50 8.16 -7.56
C ASN A 19 -6.52 7.85 -6.45
N GLU A 20 -6.31 6.73 -5.77
CA GLU A 20 -7.13 6.27 -4.66
C GLU A 20 -6.27 6.27 -3.41
N GLN A 21 -6.93 6.48 -2.28
CA GLN A 21 -6.33 6.45 -0.96
C GLN A 21 -7.08 5.42 -0.13
N LEU A 22 -6.35 4.56 0.58
CA LEU A 22 -6.91 3.85 1.71
C LEU A 22 -6.58 4.53 3.03
N VAL A 23 -7.56 4.55 3.91
CA VAL A 23 -7.44 4.99 5.29
C VAL A 23 -7.75 3.83 6.21
N PHE A 24 -6.80 3.55 7.10
CA PHE A 24 -6.90 2.50 8.10
C PHE A 24 -6.94 3.13 9.48
N THR A 25 -8.06 2.96 10.17
CA THR A 25 -8.31 3.47 11.52
C THR A 25 -8.06 2.36 12.54
N GLU A 26 -6.78 2.11 12.86
CA GLU A 26 -6.41 1.18 13.93
C GLU A 26 -6.03 1.93 15.22
N LEU A 27 -6.48 1.39 16.36
CA LEU A 27 -6.10 1.86 17.68
C LEU A 27 -4.60 1.61 17.89
N PHE A 28 -3.86 2.70 18.10
CA PHE A 28 -2.44 2.74 18.47
C PHE A 28 -2.10 1.74 19.60
N PRO A 29 -0.95 1.02 19.57
CA PRO A 29 0.22 1.17 18.69
C PRO A 29 0.13 0.31 17.42
N PRO A 30 0.73 0.76 16.29
CA PRO A 30 0.81 -0.06 15.08
C PRO A 30 1.61 -1.34 15.38
N LEU A 31 0.91 -2.47 15.52
CA LEU A 31 1.53 -3.79 15.73
C LEU A 31 2.33 -4.24 14.51
N CYS A 32 2.04 -3.67 13.34
CA CYS A 32 2.69 -3.99 12.08
C CYS A 32 3.93 -3.09 11.89
N LYS A 33 5.13 -3.69 11.94
CA LYS A 33 6.42 -2.99 11.74
C LYS A 33 6.77 -2.77 10.27
N ARG A 34 6.03 -3.41 9.36
CA ARG A 34 6.32 -3.48 7.94
C ARG A 34 5.03 -3.43 7.15
N LEU A 35 4.99 -2.54 6.16
CA LEU A 35 3.98 -2.54 5.11
C LEU A 35 4.39 -3.53 4.02
N LYS A 36 3.43 -4.33 3.56
CA LYS A 36 3.54 -5.10 2.33
C LYS A 36 2.64 -4.46 1.27
N VAL A 37 3.24 -3.91 0.24
CA VAL A 37 2.57 -3.40 -0.96
C VAL A 37 2.63 -4.50 -2.01
N GLN A 38 1.51 -4.82 -2.65
CA GLN A 38 1.48 -5.84 -3.70
C GLN A 38 0.81 -5.29 -4.95
N ILE A 39 1.33 -5.69 -6.09
CA ILE A 39 0.59 -5.63 -7.35
C ILE A 39 0.09 -7.02 -7.64
N ARG A 40 -1.18 -7.12 -8.00
CA ARG A 40 -1.89 -8.33 -8.40
C ARG A 40 -2.50 -8.17 -9.80
N ASP A 41 -2.76 -9.29 -10.44
CA ASP A 41 -3.51 -9.41 -11.66
C ASP A 41 -4.89 -9.99 -11.29
N SER A 42 -5.96 -9.27 -11.61
CA SER A 42 -7.32 -9.60 -11.22
C SER A 42 -7.97 -10.42 -12.33
N ASP A 43 -7.65 -11.70 -12.42
CA ASP A 43 -8.29 -12.61 -13.37
C ASP A 43 -9.62 -13.17 -12.83
N LYS A 44 -10.44 -13.75 -13.70
CA LYS A 44 -11.80 -14.25 -13.37
C LYS A 44 -11.82 -15.34 -12.29
N VAL A 45 -10.69 -16.00 -12.07
CA VAL A 45 -10.59 -17.19 -11.21
C VAL A 45 -9.90 -16.86 -9.89
N ASN A 46 -8.81 -16.09 -9.90
CA ASN A 46 -8.07 -15.71 -8.70
C ASN A 46 -7.30 -14.40 -8.88
N ASP A 47 -7.21 -13.60 -7.82
CA ASP A 47 -6.28 -12.47 -7.73
C ASP A 47 -4.87 -13.00 -7.49
N VAL A 48 -3.98 -12.89 -8.48
CA VAL A 48 -2.61 -13.42 -8.40
C VAL A 48 -1.63 -12.29 -8.16
N ALA A 49 -0.79 -12.38 -7.13
CA ALA A 49 0.30 -11.42 -6.96
C ALA A 49 1.29 -11.51 -8.12
N ILE A 50 1.69 -10.36 -8.65
CA ILE A 50 2.66 -10.23 -9.73
C ILE A 50 3.89 -9.43 -9.31
N GLY A 51 3.89 -8.84 -8.12
CA GLY A 51 5.06 -8.20 -7.54
C GLY A 51 4.78 -7.65 -6.15
N THR A 52 5.79 -7.68 -5.29
CA THR A 52 5.70 -7.22 -3.90
C THR A 52 6.81 -6.22 -3.59
N HIS A 53 6.49 -5.25 -2.72
CA HIS A 53 7.45 -4.34 -2.12
C HIS A 53 7.18 -4.22 -0.63
N PHE A 54 8.24 -4.20 0.18
CA PHE A 54 8.14 -4.09 1.63
C PHE A 54 8.71 -2.76 2.11
N VAL A 55 7.92 -2.01 2.87
CA VAL A 55 8.38 -0.79 3.54
C VAL A 55 8.49 -1.07 5.04
N ASP A 56 9.70 -0.96 5.60
CA ASP A 56 9.89 -1.02 7.06
C ASP A 56 9.54 0.35 7.64
N LEU A 57 8.48 0.41 8.45
CA LEU A 57 7.96 1.67 8.98
C LEU A 57 8.98 2.38 9.86
N ARG A 58 9.88 1.63 10.50
CA ARG A 58 10.93 2.19 11.34
C ARG A 58 11.97 2.95 10.54
N LYS A 59 12.15 2.62 9.25
CA LYS A 59 13.08 3.34 8.37
C LYS A 59 12.51 4.67 7.87
N ILE A 60 11.20 4.85 8.00
CA ILE A 60 10.49 6.05 7.55
C ILE A 60 9.86 6.80 8.72
N SER A 61 10.32 6.54 9.95
CA SER A 61 9.88 7.21 11.18
C SER A 61 11.08 7.59 12.03
N ASN A 62 10.88 8.49 12.99
CA ASN A 62 11.86 8.82 14.02
C ASN A 62 11.12 8.94 15.37
N ASP A 63 11.61 8.29 16.40
CA ASP A 63 11.00 8.21 17.74
C ASP A 63 11.68 9.10 18.79
N GLY A 64 12.62 9.96 18.39
CA GLY A 64 13.24 10.94 19.29
C GLY A 64 12.31 12.10 19.69
N ASP A 65 12.81 13.02 20.53
CA ASP A 65 12.05 14.17 21.04
C ASP A 65 11.51 15.11 19.95
N LYS A 66 12.12 15.08 18.75
CA LYS A 66 11.66 15.77 17.53
C LYS A 66 11.33 14.77 16.42
N GLY A 67 10.87 13.60 16.83
CA GLY A 67 10.53 12.49 15.97
C GLY A 67 9.37 12.80 15.04
N PHE A 68 9.15 11.91 14.09
CA PHE A 68 8.02 11.95 13.17
C PHE A 68 7.45 10.54 13.00
N LEU A 69 6.14 10.47 12.87
CA LEU A 69 5.43 9.24 12.56
C LEU A 69 5.82 8.73 11.17
N PRO A 70 5.64 7.42 10.87
CA PRO A 70 5.98 6.86 9.58
C PRO A 70 5.46 7.71 8.40
N THR A 71 6.36 8.26 7.59
CA THR A 71 6.03 9.09 6.43
C THR A 71 6.96 8.83 5.26
N LEU A 72 6.39 8.67 4.07
CA LEU A 72 7.11 8.41 2.83
C LEU A 72 6.36 9.06 1.66
N GLY A 73 7.11 9.65 0.73
CA GLY A 73 6.60 10.01 -0.58
C GLY A 73 6.04 11.43 -0.74
N PRO A 74 5.45 11.73 -1.92
CA PRO A 74 5.23 10.82 -3.05
C PRO A 74 6.55 10.30 -3.64
N ALA A 75 6.70 8.98 -3.76
CA ALA A 75 7.92 8.35 -4.23
C ALA A 75 7.64 7.12 -5.08
N TRP A 76 8.50 6.89 -6.06
CA TRP A 76 8.46 5.68 -6.88
C TRP A 76 9.16 4.53 -6.17
N ALA A 77 8.47 3.40 -6.04
CA ALA A 77 9.05 2.14 -5.60
C ALA A 77 9.06 1.13 -6.75
N ASN A 78 10.11 0.30 -6.76
CA ASN A 78 10.18 -0.83 -7.67
C ASN A 78 9.51 -2.04 -7.04
N MET A 79 8.67 -2.70 -7.81
CA MET A 79 7.99 -3.94 -7.46
C MET A 79 8.73 -5.11 -8.10
N TYR A 80 8.97 -6.16 -7.33
CA TYR A 80 9.70 -7.34 -7.79
C TYR A 80 8.87 -8.61 -7.57
N GLY A 81 9.03 -9.59 -8.46
CA GLY A 81 8.27 -10.85 -8.47
C GLY A 81 8.88 -11.88 -9.42
N SER A 82 8.12 -12.92 -9.79
CA SER A 82 8.57 -13.92 -10.76
C SER A 82 8.60 -13.38 -12.19
N THR A 83 9.26 -14.07 -13.12
CA THR A 83 9.14 -13.76 -14.56
C THR A 83 7.71 -13.96 -15.05
N ARG A 84 7.32 -13.30 -16.15
CA ARG A 84 5.98 -13.52 -16.73
C ARG A 84 5.91 -14.96 -17.21
N GLN A 85 5.06 -15.75 -16.56
CA GLN A 85 4.79 -17.14 -16.92
C GLN A 85 3.37 -17.20 -17.52
N TYR A 86 3.21 -17.91 -18.65
CA TYR A 86 1.92 -18.10 -19.31
C TYR A 86 1.37 -19.52 -19.12
N THR A 87 1.94 -20.29 -18.20
CA THR A 87 1.50 -21.64 -17.86
C THR A 87 0.36 -21.59 -16.85
N LEU A 88 -0.54 -22.59 -16.91
CA LEU A 88 -1.70 -22.69 -16.01
C LEU A 88 -1.31 -22.88 -14.53
N ILE A 89 -0.08 -23.30 -14.26
CA ILE A 89 0.47 -23.46 -12.91
C ILE A 89 1.58 -22.42 -12.75
N ASP A 90 1.44 -21.55 -11.75
CA ASP A 90 2.50 -20.62 -11.32
C ASP A 90 3.41 -21.31 -10.31
N GLU A 91 4.49 -21.92 -10.80
CA GLU A 91 5.50 -22.59 -9.99
C GLU A 91 6.35 -21.59 -9.16
N HIS A 92 6.17 -20.28 -9.37
CA HIS A 92 6.97 -19.22 -8.77
C HIS A 92 6.14 -18.23 -7.95
N GLN A 93 4.97 -18.66 -7.47
CA GLN A 93 4.07 -17.84 -6.66
C GLN A 93 4.76 -17.25 -5.41
N ASP A 94 5.68 -18.00 -4.79
CA ASP A 94 6.44 -17.53 -3.62
C ASP A 94 7.29 -16.27 -3.94
N LEU A 95 7.88 -16.21 -5.15
CA LEU A 95 8.66 -15.05 -5.57
C LEU A 95 7.76 -13.81 -5.73
N ASN A 96 6.52 -14.00 -6.18
CA ASN A 96 5.53 -12.93 -6.27
C ASN A 96 5.08 -12.42 -4.89
N GLU A 97 5.12 -13.27 -3.88
CA GLU A 97 4.89 -12.91 -2.47
C GLU A 97 6.11 -12.26 -1.80
N GLY A 98 7.24 -12.17 -2.52
CA GLY A 98 8.50 -11.61 -2.05
C GLY A 98 9.34 -12.60 -1.22
N LEU A 99 9.13 -13.91 -1.44
CA LEU A 99 9.85 -15.00 -0.78
C LEU A 99 10.75 -15.71 -1.80
N GLY A 100 12.06 -15.59 -1.64
CA GLY A 100 13.06 -16.32 -2.45
C GLY A 100 14.04 -15.42 -3.20
N GLU A 101 15.04 -16.06 -3.81
CA GLU A 101 16.08 -15.42 -4.63
C GLU A 101 15.74 -15.50 -6.12
N GLY A 102 16.20 -14.53 -6.92
CA GLY A 102 15.94 -14.52 -8.37
C GLY A 102 14.71 -13.70 -8.80
N VAL A 103 14.24 -12.76 -7.96
CA VAL A 103 13.14 -11.86 -8.33
C VAL A 103 13.51 -10.95 -9.51
N SER A 104 12.55 -10.78 -10.42
CA SER A 104 12.64 -9.89 -11.58
C SER A 104 11.89 -8.59 -11.33
N PHE A 105 12.30 -7.50 -11.98
CA PHE A 105 11.54 -6.24 -11.97
C PHE A 105 10.18 -6.42 -12.66
N ARG A 106 9.11 -5.90 -12.06
CA ARG A 106 7.73 -6.10 -12.53
C ARG A 106 7.00 -4.81 -12.84
N ALA A 107 7.19 -3.80 -12.00
CA ALA A 107 6.54 -2.51 -12.16
C ALA A 107 7.25 -1.43 -11.34
N ARG A 108 6.92 -0.19 -11.66
CA ARG A 108 7.21 0.97 -10.83
C ARG A 108 5.88 1.51 -10.31
N LEU A 109 5.73 1.65 -9.00
CA LEU A 109 4.53 2.17 -8.36
C LEU A 109 4.83 3.50 -7.69
N LEU A 110 4.01 4.51 -7.94
CA LEU A 110 4.09 5.80 -7.26
C LEU A 110 3.11 5.80 -6.10
N PHE A 111 3.61 5.96 -4.87
CA PHE A 111 2.75 6.02 -3.69
C PHE A 111 3.31 6.94 -2.60
N SER A 112 2.48 7.21 -1.60
CA SER A 112 2.88 7.85 -0.36
C SER A 112 2.34 7.12 0.86
N ILE A 113 3.06 7.19 1.97
CA ILE A 113 2.62 6.76 3.29
C ILE A 113 2.63 7.99 4.18
N ALA A 114 1.57 8.19 4.95
CA ALA A 114 1.60 9.08 6.10
C ALA A 114 0.83 8.42 7.25
N VAL A 115 1.14 8.83 8.46
CA VAL A 115 0.47 8.38 9.68
C VAL A 115 0.19 9.62 10.52
N GLU A 116 -1.03 9.71 11.05
CA GLU A 116 -1.49 10.81 11.90
C GLU A 116 -2.22 10.25 13.12
N ILE A 117 -2.23 11.00 14.21
CA ILE A 117 -2.91 10.63 15.45
C ILE A 117 -4.33 11.22 15.41
N LEU A 118 -5.31 10.39 15.67
CA LEU A 118 -6.72 10.78 15.77
C LEU A 118 -7.08 11.10 17.23
N ASP A 119 -7.69 12.27 17.46
CA ASP A 119 -8.21 12.64 18.78
C ASP A 119 -9.48 11.85 19.10
N THR A 120 -9.45 11.11 20.22
CA THR A 120 -10.47 10.11 20.60
C THR A 120 -11.76 10.72 21.18
N THR A 121 -12.00 12.02 21.02
CA THR A 121 -13.17 12.69 21.62
C THR A 121 -14.46 12.51 20.82
N SER A 122 -14.40 11.98 19.60
CA SER A 122 -15.58 11.66 18.77
C SER A 122 -15.92 10.16 18.84
N PRO A 123 -17.04 9.76 19.46
CA PRO A 123 -17.44 8.36 19.59
C PRO A 123 -17.79 7.66 18.25
N GLU A 124 -17.95 8.41 17.15
CA GLU A 124 -18.22 7.85 15.82
C GLU A 124 -17.00 7.19 15.15
N LEU A 125 -15.78 7.54 15.56
CA LEU A 125 -14.54 7.01 14.96
C LEU A 125 -14.03 5.72 15.63
N LEU A 126 -14.62 5.33 16.76
CA LEU A 126 -14.16 4.20 17.59
C LEU A 126 -14.77 2.84 17.20
N SER A 127 -15.76 2.80 16.30
CA SER A 127 -16.43 1.54 15.94
C SER A 127 -16.04 1.00 14.56
N SER A 128 -15.38 1.79 13.72
CA SER A 128 -15.05 1.36 12.36
C SER A 128 -13.64 0.75 12.32
N THR A 129 -13.61 -0.57 12.23
CA THR A 129 -12.40 -1.34 11.87
C THR A 129 -12.30 -1.47 10.33
N GLU A 130 -13.17 -0.78 9.60
CA GLU A 130 -13.27 -0.89 8.15
C GLU A 130 -12.30 0.06 7.45
N VAL A 131 -11.68 -0.45 6.39
CA VAL A 131 -10.79 0.33 5.53
C VAL A 131 -11.64 1.26 4.67
N GLN A 132 -11.38 2.56 4.74
CA GLN A 132 -12.08 3.55 3.93
C GLN A 132 -11.27 3.80 2.64
N MET A 133 -11.94 3.73 1.49
CA MET A 133 -11.36 4.11 0.20
C MET A 133 -11.90 5.48 -0.21
N GLU A 134 -11.00 6.40 -0.54
CA GLU A 134 -11.32 7.74 -1.01
C GLU A 134 -10.63 8.03 -2.35
N SER A 135 -11.32 8.70 -3.27
CA SER A 135 -10.69 9.25 -4.48
C SER A 135 -9.85 10.48 -4.10
N VAL A 136 -8.63 10.58 -4.62
CA VAL A 136 -7.73 11.71 -4.37
C VAL A 136 -7.30 12.39 -5.68
N SER A 137 -6.81 13.62 -5.57
CA SER A 137 -6.17 14.30 -6.69
C SER A 137 -4.81 13.66 -7.01
N ASN A 138 -4.29 13.91 -8.21
CA ASN A 138 -3.06 13.28 -8.68
C ASN A 138 -1.88 13.57 -7.74
N ILE A 139 -1.31 12.53 -7.16
CA ILE A 139 -0.25 12.65 -6.17
C ILE A 139 1.05 13.22 -6.74
N SER A 140 1.25 13.17 -8.07
CA SER A 140 2.39 13.84 -8.72
C SER A 140 2.31 15.37 -8.64
N GLU A 141 1.13 15.92 -8.36
CA GLU A 141 0.88 17.37 -8.29
C GLU A 141 0.72 17.88 -6.84
N VAL A 142 0.59 16.99 -5.85
CA VAL A 142 0.39 17.35 -4.44
C VAL A 142 1.71 17.73 -3.77
N ARG A 143 1.92 19.02 -3.53
CA ARG A 143 2.91 19.51 -2.55
C ARG A 143 2.37 19.23 -1.14
N ARG A 144 3.22 18.62 -0.30
CA ARG A 144 3.03 18.22 1.13
C ARG A 144 1.66 18.57 1.74
N PRO A 145 0.92 17.60 2.31
CA PRO A 145 -0.35 17.88 2.98
C PRO A 145 -0.20 18.96 4.05
N THR A 146 -1.04 20.00 3.97
CA THR A 146 -1.23 20.98 5.05
C THR A 146 -1.99 20.31 6.20
N ALA A 147 -1.52 20.55 7.42
CA ALA A 147 -2.04 19.98 8.64
C ALA A 147 -3.57 20.05 8.75
N GLY A 148 -4.18 18.91 9.07
CA GLY A 148 -5.60 18.81 9.39
C GLY A 148 -6.38 17.89 8.47
N THR A 149 -6.10 16.58 8.50
CA THR A 149 -7.08 15.46 8.40
C THR A 149 -6.29 14.15 8.52
N ALA A 150 -6.55 13.39 9.58
CA ALA A 150 -5.83 12.15 9.87
C ALA A 150 -6.07 11.07 8.82
N LYS A 151 -4.99 10.59 8.23
CA LYS A 151 -5.01 9.71 7.07
C LYS A 151 -3.81 8.78 7.10
N CYS A 152 -4.03 7.52 7.47
CA CYS A 152 -3.03 6.46 7.33
C CYS A 152 -3.08 5.90 5.91
N PHE A 153 -2.17 6.33 5.04
CA PHE A 153 -2.11 5.90 3.63
C PHE A 153 -1.41 4.55 3.52
N TRP A 154 -2.11 3.52 3.05
CA TRP A 154 -1.47 2.25 2.69
C TRP A 154 -1.96 1.81 1.31
N ASP A 155 -1.05 1.72 0.35
CA ASP A 155 -1.39 1.24 -0.99
C ASP A 155 -1.37 -0.31 -1.00
N ILE A 156 -2.57 -0.86 -0.87
CA ILE A 156 -3.28 -1.55 -1.94
C ILE A 156 -2.54 -2.57 -2.84
N ILE A 157 -3.18 -3.74 -2.89
CA ILE A 157 -3.24 -4.68 -4.02
C ILE A 157 -3.77 -4.00 -5.30
N VAL A 158 -2.86 -3.65 -6.20
CA VAL A 158 -3.24 -3.31 -7.59
C VAL A 158 -3.89 -4.53 -8.22
N GLY A 159 -5.02 -4.44 -8.92
CA GLY A 159 -5.48 -5.44 -9.87
C GLY A 159 -5.25 -4.91 -11.29
N VAL A 160 -4.38 -5.57 -12.06
CA VAL A 160 -4.37 -5.48 -13.53
C VAL A 160 -5.61 -6.18 -14.09
#